data_AF-A0A4W6ET52-F1
#
_entry.id   AF-A0A4W6ET52-F1
#
_cell.length_a   1.000
_cell.length_b   1.000
_cell.length_c   1.000
_cell.angle_alpha   90.00
_cell.angle_beta   90.00
_cell.angle_gamma   90.00
#
_symmetry.space_group_name_H-M   'P 1'
#
loop_
_entity.id
_entity.type
_entity.pdbx_description
1 polymer ?
#
loop_
_entity_poly.entity_id
_entity_poly.type
_entity_poly.pdbx_seq_one_letter_code
_entity_poly.pdbx_strand_id
1 'polypeptide(L)'
;QALLSTGEADAIICYFLSSYRMDLVKHTGGCHCGAVRFEVWGSPDLHVFHCNCSICTKKQNHHFIVPKNQFTLLQGLDNLTTYTFNTHAAKHTFCKTCGVQSFYTPRSNPDGYGVAPHCLDPGTVCSVTVEKFCGEKWEESMQAHKSIRDMSKPASDTAERNKATPP
;
A
#
# COMPACT_ATOMS: atom_id res chain seq x y z
N GLN A 1 -48.76 22.31 -10.20
CA GLN A 1 -48.44 21.84 -8.84
C GLN A 1 -48.02 20.38 -9.00
N ALA A 2 -46.70 20.13 -9.07
CA ALA A 2 -45.88 19.65 -7.94
C ALA A 2 -46.35 18.25 -7.50
N LEU A 3 -45.56 17.19 -7.43
CA LEU A 3 -44.12 17.04 -7.20
C LEU A 3 -43.56 15.86 -8.01
N LEU A 4 -42.38 16.02 -8.62
CA LEU A 4 -41.51 14.91 -9.00
C LEU A 4 -40.72 14.51 -7.74
N SER A 5 -40.93 13.29 -7.26
CA SER A 5 -40.20 12.71 -6.13
C SER A 5 -38.77 12.36 -6.54
N THR A 6 -37.80 12.98 -5.88
CA THR A 6 -36.35 12.88 -6.08
C THR A 6 -35.74 11.57 -5.54
N GLY A 7 -36.39 10.42 -5.72
CA GLY A 7 -36.02 9.17 -5.04
C GLY A 7 -35.04 8.23 -5.78
N GLU A 8 -34.91 8.34 -7.10
CA GLU A 8 -34.17 7.33 -7.90
C GLU A 8 -32.74 7.77 -8.27
N ALA A 9 -32.47 9.08 -8.31
CA ALA A 9 -31.15 9.59 -8.67
C ALA A 9 -30.08 9.33 -7.58
N ASP A 10 -30.45 9.38 -6.29
CA ASP A 10 -29.52 9.19 -5.18
C ASP A 10 -29.12 7.71 -4.98
N ALA A 11 -30.02 6.77 -5.29
CA ALA A 11 -29.72 5.34 -5.22
C ALA A 11 -28.79 4.89 -6.35
N ILE A 12 -28.95 5.46 -7.56
CA ILE A 12 -28.09 5.16 -8.70
C ILE A 12 -26.69 5.75 -8.49
N ILE A 13 -26.55 6.93 -7.89
CA ILE A 13 -25.24 7.51 -7.53
C ILE A 13 -24.54 6.64 -6.48
N CYS A 14 -25.25 6.12 -5.48
CA CYS A 14 -24.68 5.16 -4.51
C CYS A 14 -24.24 3.84 -5.17
N TYR A 15 -24.97 3.33 -6.17
CA TYR A 15 -24.58 2.09 -6.86
C TYR A 15 -23.43 2.30 -7.86
N PHE A 16 -23.37 3.46 -8.51
CA PHE A 16 -22.33 3.81 -9.50
C PHE A 16 -21.00 4.25 -8.84
N LEU A 17 -21.04 4.76 -7.60
CA LEU A 17 -19.84 4.99 -6.78
C LEU A 17 -19.36 3.73 -6.05
N SER A 18 -20.19 2.69 -5.98
CA SER A 18 -19.89 1.40 -5.34
C SER A 18 -19.09 0.45 -6.25
N SER A 19 -19.28 0.55 -7.57
CA SER A 19 -18.66 -0.36 -8.55
C SER A 19 -17.16 -0.17 -8.80
N TYR A 20 -16.49 0.79 -8.14
CA TYR A 20 -15.01 0.93 -8.16
C TYR A 20 -14.34 0.62 -6.81
N ARG A 21 -15.13 0.27 -5.78
CA ARG A 21 -14.67 -0.19 -4.45
C ARG A 21 -14.89 -1.70 -4.23
N MET A 22 -15.18 -2.47 -5.29
CA MET A 22 -15.62 -3.87 -5.13
C MET A 22 -14.52 -4.88 -4.78
N ASP A 23 -13.23 -4.55 -4.95
CA ASP A 23 -12.13 -5.51 -4.69
C ASP A 23 -11.22 -5.11 -3.51
N LEU A 24 -11.47 -3.96 -2.87
CA LEU A 24 -10.67 -3.52 -1.73
C LEU A 24 -11.39 -3.81 -0.42
N VAL A 25 -10.69 -4.47 0.50
CA VAL A 25 -11.11 -4.65 1.87
C VAL A 25 -10.30 -3.73 2.79
N LYS A 26 -10.88 -3.38 3.93
CA LYS A 26 -10.16 -2.65 4.97
C LYS A 26 -9.39 -3.62 5.84
N HIS A 27 -8.07 -3.60 5.73
CA HIS A 27 -7.18 -4.24 6.69
C HIS A 27 -6.90 -3.28 7.85
N THR A 28 -6.70 -3.85 9.02
CA THR A 28 -6.13 -3.12 10.17
C THR A 28 -4.83 -3.80 10.57
N GLY A 29 -3.95 -3.07 11.24
CA GLY A 29 -2.67 -3.62 11.65
C GLY A 29 -1.90 -2.68 12.53
N GLY A 30 -0.70 -3.10 12.91
CA GLY A 30 0.13 -2.32 13.80
C GLY A 30 1.48 -2.96 14.09
N CYS A 31 2.24 -2.29 14.95
CA CYS A 31 3.45 -2.87 15.51
C CYS A 31 3.11 -3.90 16.60
N HIS A 32 4.08 -4.73 16.98
CA HIS A 32 3.90 -5.78 17.99
C HIS A 32 3.37 -5.29 19.34
N CYS A 33 3.88 -4.17 19.85
CA CYS A 33 3.47 -3.64 21.17
C CYS A 33 2.13 -2.89 21.14
N GLY A 34 1.47 -2.76 19.98
CA GLY A 34 0.19 -2.05 19.83
C GLY A 34 0.28 -0.53 19.87
N ALA A 35 1.43 0.06 20.21
CA ALA A 35 1.58 1.52 20.31
C ALA A 35 1.40 2.27 18.96
N VAL A 36 1.65 1.58 17.83
CA VAL A 36 1.42 2.07 16.47
C VAL A 36 0.32 1.22 15.83
N ARG A 37 -0.76 1.88 15.38
CA ARG A 37 -1.92 1.24 14.73
C ARG A 37 -2.30 1.99 13.46
N PHE A 38 -2.73 1.26 12.44
CA PHE A 38 -3.16 1.82 11.16
C PHE A 38 -4.33 1.03 10.57
N GLU A 39 -4.98 1.63 9.60
CA GLU A 39 -5.86 0.95 8.65
C GLU A 39 -5.38 1.19 7.23
N VAL A 40 -5.66 0.22 6.36
CA VAL A 40 -5.31 0.28 4.94
C VAL A 40 -6.39 -0.39 4.10
N TRP A 41 -6.81 0.28 3.04
CA TRP A 41 -7.66 -0.31 2.01
C TRP A 41 -6.78 -0.99 0.96
N GLY A 42 -6.95 -2.30 0.77
CA GLY A 42 -6.11 -3.12 -0.08
C GLY A 42 -6.85 -4.35 -0.60
N SER A 43 -6.25 -5.04 -1.57
CA SER A 43 -6.77 -6.32 -2.06
C SER A 43 -6.71 -7.36 -0.93
N PRO A 44 -7.74 -8.21 -0.74
CA PRO A 44 -7.64 -9.36 0.17
C PRO A 44 -6.59 -10.39 -0.31
N ASP A 45 -6.28 -10.41 -1.61
CA ASP A 45 -5.23 -11.19 -2.22
C ASP A 45 -3.97 -10.34 -2.40
N LEU A 46 -3.01 -10.49 -1.48
CA LEU A 46 -1.85 -9.60 -1.37
C LEU A 46 -0.75 -9.98 -2.36
N HIS A 47 -0.32 -9.01 -3.17
CA HIS A 47 0.93 -9.08 -3.94
C HIS A 47 2.08 -8.49 -3.11
N VAL A 48 2.97 -9.36 -2.64
CA VAL A 48 4.03 -9.02 -1.70
C VAL A 48 5.40 -9.07 -2.39
N PHE A 49 6.16 -7.99 -2.27
CA PHE A 49 7.54 -7.93 -2.76
C PHE A 49 8.54 -8.37 -1.69
N HIS A 50 9.44 -9.27 -2.07
CA HIS A 50 10.58 -9.72 -1.28
C HIS A 50 11.88 -9.23 -1.91
N CYS A 51 12.40 -8.13 -1.37
CA CYS A 51 13.62 -7.50 -1.85
C CYS A 51 14.87 -8.03 -1.13
N ASN A 52 15.94 -8.32 -1.88
CA ASN A 52 17.19 -8.84 -1.34
C ASN A 52 18.28 -7.79 -1.06
N CYS A 53 17.99 -6.47 -1.12
CA CYS A 53 19.02 -5.47 -0.79
C CYS A 53 19.47 -5.57 0.68
N SER A 54 20.63 -5.02 1.00
CA SER A 54 21.30 -5.20 2.30
C SER A 54 20.40 -4.92 3.52
N ILE A 55 19.59 -3.86 3.51
CA ILE A 55 18.65 -3.56 4.60
C ILE A 55 17.43 -4.48 4.62
N CYS A 56 16.87 -4.81 3.45
CA CYS A 56 15.66 -5.63 3.35
C CYS A 56 15.95 -7.07 3.77
N THR A 57 17.11 -7.61 3.41
CA THR A 57 17.59 -8.93 3.86
C THR A 57 17.75 -8.97 5.38
N LYS A 58 18.33 -7.93 6.01
CA LYS A 58 18.47 -7.87 7.47
C LYS A 58 17.12 -7.73 8.20
N LYS A 59 16.15 -7.03 7.59
CA LYS A 59 14.82 -6.81 8.16
C LYS A 59 13.82 -7.94 7.86
N GLN A 60 14.15 -8.85 6.93
CA GLN A 60 13.16 -9.74 6.31
C GLN A 60 11.95 -8.94 5.78
N ASN A 61 12.24 -7.86 5.05
CA ASN A 61 11.23 -6.89 4.63
C ASN A 61 10.38 -7.42 3.46
N HIS A 62 9.27 -8.07 3.79
CA HIS A 62 8.17 -8.37 2.88
C HIS A 62 7.12 -7.28 2.97
N HIS A 63 6.67 -6.75 1.83
CA HIS A 63 5.64 -5.72 1.82
C HIS A 63 4.78 -5.74 0.56
N PHE A 64 3.50 -5.40 0.71
CA PHE A 64 2.65 -4.98 -0.40
C PHE A 64 2.58 -3.45 -0.42
N ILE A 65 2.32 -2.86 -1.59
CA ILE A 65 2.32 -1.40 -1.78
C ILE A 65 0.89 -0.91 -1.93
N VAL A 66 0.58 0.20 -1.28
CA VAL A 66 -0.71 0.91 -1.43
C VAL A 66 -0.50 2.39 -1.71
N PRO A 67 -1.43 3.04 -2.43
CA PRO A 67 -1.48 4.49 -2.55
C PRO A 67 -1.60 5.19 -1.19
N LYS A 68 -1.01 6.38 -1.04
CA LYS A 68 -1.05 7.13 0.23
C LYS A 68 -2.48 7.43 0.71
N ASN A 69 -3.43 7.66 -0.21
CA ASN A 69 -4.83 7.94 0.13
C ASN A 69 -5.62 6.69 0.60
N GLN A 70 -5.04 5.50 0.51
CA GLN A 70 -5.63 4.26 1.02
C GLN A 70 -5.08 3.86 2.39
N PHE A 71 -4.16 4.63 2.97
CA PHE A 71 -3.54 4.35 4.27
C PHE A 71 -3.85 5.45 5.28
N THR A 72 -4.25 5.05 6.49
CA THR A 72 -4.49 5.97 7.60
C THR A 72 -3.73 5.47 8.83
N LEU A 73 -2.85 6.31 9.38
CA LEU A 73 -2.27 6.08 10.70
C LEU A 73 -3.31 6.44 11.77
N LEU A 74 -3.71 5.46 12.58
CA LEU A 74 -4.73 5.63 13.62
C LEU A 74 -4.12 6.04 14.96
N GLN A 75 -2.91 5.56 15.28
CA GLN A 75 -2.24 5.81 16.56
C GLN A 75 -0.71 5.71 16.42
N GLY A 76 0.00 6.44 17.29
CA GLY A 76 1.42 6.20 17.56
C GLY A 76 2.37 7.01 16.70
N LEU A 77 1.93 8.16 16.16
CA LEU A 77 2.76 9.06 15.38
C LEU A 77 4.03 9.48 16.13
N ASP A 78 3.87 9.77 17.42
CA ASP A 78 4.95 10.11 18.36
C ASP A 78 5.85 8.91 18.70
N ASN A 79 5.37 7.69 18.46
CA ASN A 79 6.09 6.44 18.72
C ASN A 79 6.80 5.86 17.48
N LEU A 80 6.75 6.58 16.37
CA LEU A 80 7.49 6.25 15.16
C LEU A 80 8.87 6.91 15.17
N THR A 81 9.84 6.21 14.59
CA THR A 81 11.14 6.76 14.21
C THR A 81 11.46 6.31 12.78
N THR A 82 12.32 7.05 12.09
CA THR A 82 12.64 6.82 10.69
C THR A 82 14.13 6.74 10.47
N TYR A 83 14.57 5.68 9.79
CA TYR A 83 15.93 5.52 9.29
C TYR A 83 15.97 5.73 7.78
N THR A 84 16.97 6.46 7.29
CA THR A 84 17.21 6.67 5.85
C THR A 84 18.70 6.58 5.56
N PHE A 85 19.05 6.10 4.37
CA PHE A 85 20.44 5.97 3.92
C PHE A 85 20.51 6.00 2.38
N ASN A 86 21.71 5.97 1.82
CA ASN A 86 21.97 6.01 0.38
C ASN A 86 21.30 7.22 -0.29
N THR A 87 20.27 7.04 -1.10
CA THR A 87 19.55 8.14 -1.77
C THR A 87 18.62 8.91 -0.84
N HIS A 88 18.42 8.44 0.40
CA HIS A 88 17.47 8.97 1.38
C HIS A 88 16.00 8.99 0.91
N ALA A 89 15.69 8.36 -0.23
CA ALA A 89 14.36 8.31 -0.80
C ALA A 89 13.45 7.33 -0.03
N ALA A 90 13.95 6.14 0.30
CA ALA A 90 13.24 5.24 1.19
C ALA A 90 13.23 5.79 2.62
N LYS A 91 12.04 5.80 3.24
CA LYS A 91 11.85 6.16 4.65
C LYS A 91 11.50 4.89 5.43
N HIS A 92 12.50 4.27 6.06
CA HIS A 92 12.29 3.08 6.88
C HIS A 92 11.74 3.49 8.24
N THR A 93 10.43 3.61 8.33
CA THR A 93 9.68 4.03 9.53
C THR A 93 9.33 2.83 10.39
N PHE A 94 9.59 2.86 11.69
CA PHE A 94 9.32 1.75 12.60
C PHE A 94 8.99 2.22 14.01
N CYS A 95 8.38 1.34 14.80
CA CYS A 95 8.04 1.61 16.19
C CYS A 95 9.32 1.73 17.04
N LYS A 96 9.52 2.86 17.72
CA LYS A 96 10.69 3.08 18.58
C LYS A 96 10.66 2.25 19.87
N THR A 97 9.49 1.73 20.27
CA THR A 97 9.33 0.88 21.45
C THR A 97 9.70 -0.58 21.18
N CYS A 98 9.17 -1.19 20.12
CA CYS A 98 9.36 -2.62 19.85
C CYS A 98 10.20 -2.94 18.60
N GLY A 99 10.66 -1.93 17.86
CA GLY A 99 11.51 -2.10 16.67
C GLY A 99 10.78 -2.57 15.41
N VAL A 100 9.50 -2.94 15.49
CA VAL A 100 8.74 -3.47 14.35
C VAL A 100 8.46 -2.38 13.30
N GLN A 101 8.81 -2.67 12.05
CA GLN A 101 8.46 -1.90 10.86
C GLN A 101 7.16 -2.45 10.28
N SER A 102 6.02 -1.92 10.74
CA SER A 102 4.72 -2.37 10.24
C SER A 102 4.34 -1.74 8.89
N PHE A 103 4.88 -0.57 8.59
CA PHE A 103 4.82 0.06 7.27
C PHE A 103 6.03 0.98 7.08
N TYR A 104 6.32 1.36 5.83
CA TYR A 104 7.39 2.29 5.49
C TYR A 104 7.13 2.96 4.13
N THR A 105 7.90 3.99 3.77
CA THR A 105 7.84 4.57 2.41
C THR A 105 8.96 3.97 1.55
N PRO A 106 8.65 3.13 0.55
CA PRO A 106 9.67 2.50 -0.31
C PRO A 106 10.28 3.49 -1.32
N ARG A 107 11.53 3.25 -1.73
CA ARG A 107 12.22 4.05 -2.77
C ARG A 107 11.48 4.03 -4.11
N SER A 108 10.85 2.90 -4.46
CA SER A 108 10.12 2.72 -5.72
C SER A 108 8.81 3.51 -5.77
N ASN A 109 8.20 3.79 -4.62
CA ASN A 109 6.88 4.40 -4.50
C ASN A 109 6.89 5.44 -3.36
N PRO A 110 7.55 6.59 -3.56
CA PRO A 110 7.64 7.65 -2.55
C PRO A 110 6.29 8.33 -2.25
N ASP A 111 5.29 8.09 -3.09
CA ASP A 111 3.91 8.56 -3.01
C ASP A 111 2.94 7.54 -2.40
N GLY A 112 3.45 6.42 -1.87
CA GLY A 112 2.66 5.38 -1.21
C GLY A 112 3.35 4.81 0.01
N TYR A 113 2.79 3.72 0.52
CA TYR A 113 3.35 2.97 1.65
C TYR A 113 3.53 1.50 1.28
N GLY A 114 4.65 0.93 1.71
CA GLY A 114 4.84 -0.50 1.79
C GLY A 114 4.38 -0.98 3.16
N VAL A 115 3.39 -1.88 3.21
CA VAL A 115 2.83 -2.44 4.45
C VAL A 115 3.31 -3.87 4.62
N ALA A 116 3.80 -4.20 5.81
CA ALA A 116 4.25 -5.54 6.13
C ALA A 116 3.04 -6.47 6.35
N PRO A 117 2.86 -7.55 5.56
CA PRO A 117 1.66 -8.40 5.65
C PRO A 117 1.54 -9.10 6.99
N HIS A 118 2.67 -9.45 7.62
CA HIS A 118 2.71 -10.08 8.95
C HIS A 118 2.39 -9.12 10.11
N CYS A 119 2.18 -7.82 9.82
CA CYS A 119 1.74 -6.82 10.79
C CYS A 119 0.25 -6.47 10.65
N LEU A 120 -0.47 -7.15 9.75
CA LEU A 120 -1.92 -7.05 9.67
C LEU A 120 -2.58 -7.89 10.75
N ASP A 121 -3.70 -7.40 11.27
CA ASP A 121 -4.57 -8.18 12.12
C ASP A 121 -5.28 -9.28 11.28
N PRO A 122 -5.59 -10.44 11.87
CA PRO A 122 -6.21 -11.54 11.14
C PRO A 122 -7.63 -11.20 10.66
N GLY A 123 -8.06 -11.87 9.58
CA GLY A 123 -9.48 -11.93 9.16
C GLY A 123 -9.81 -11.31 7.80
N THR A 124 -8.89 -10.59 7.18
CA THR A 124 -9.16 -9.88 5.90
C THR A 124 -8.25 -10.30 4.74
N VAL A 125 -7.18 -11.05 5.01
CA VAL A 125 -6.26 -11.56 3.99
C VAL A 125 -6.72 -12.95 3.55
N CYS A 126 -6.96 -13.12 2.25
CA CYS A 126 -7.37 -14.38 1.62
C CYS A 126 -6.16 -15.17 1.09
N SER A 127 -5.24 -14.50 0.40
CA SER A 127 -4.03 -15.13 -0.15
C SER A 127 -2.84 -14.17 -0.16
N VAL A 128 -1.64 -14.74 -0.28
CA VAL A 128 -0.39 -13.98 -0.38
C VAL A 128 0.46 -14.58 -1.49
N THR A 129 0.70 -13.79 -2.54
CA THR A 129 1.66 -14.12 -3.61
C THR A 129 2.93 -13.33 -3.39
N VAL A 130 4.08 -14.01 -3.35
CA VAL A 130 5.38 -13.37 -3.11
C VAL A 130 6.18 -13.28 -4.41
N GLU A 131 6.52 -12.05 -4.81
CA GLU A 131 7.44 -11.76 -5.91
C GLU A 131 8.82 -11.40 -5.37
N LYS A 132 9.87 -12.04 -5.89
CA LYS A 132 11.25 -11.69 -5.55
C LYS A 132 11.70 -10.47 -6.36
N PHE A 133 12.33 -9.52 -5.69
CA PHE A 133 12.90 -8.31 -6.30
C PHE A 133 14.41 -8.24 -6.04
N CYS A 134 15.21 -8.05 -7.08
CA CYS A 134 16.66 -7.90 -6.97
C CYS A 134 17.03 -6.47 -6.56
N GLY A 135 17.04 -6.21 -5.26
CA GLY A 135 17.41 -4.91 -4.70
C GLY A 135 18.91 -4.63 -4.69
N GLU A 136 19.76 -5.63 -4.87
CA GLU A 136 21.22 -5.44 -5.02
C GLU A 136 21.56 -4.71 -6.32
N LYS A 137 20.76 -4.94 -7.38
CA LYS A 137 20.83 -4.26 -8.67
C LYS A 137 19.57 -3.44 -8.91
N TRP A 138 19.35 -2.46 -8.03
CA TRP A 138 18.08 -1.73 -7.96
C TRP A 138 17.75 -1.02 -9.29
N GLU A 139 18.72 -0.34 -9.89
CA GLU A 139 18.52 0.45 -11.12
C GLU A 139 18.11 -0.44 -12.30
N GLU A 140 18.84 -1.54 -12.54
CA GLU A 140 18.50 -2.54 -13.56
C GLU A 140 17.11 -3.16 -13.31
N SER A 141 16.84 -3.56 -12.07
CA SER A 141 15.56 -4.18 -11.71
C SER A 141 14.39 -3.23 -11.89
N MET A 142 14.54 -1.96 -11.53
CA MET A 142 13.51 -0.96 -11.73
C MET A 142 13.31 -0.59 -13.20
N GLN A 143 14.33 -0.70 -14.05
CA GLN A 143 14.18 -0.50 -15.49
C GLN A 143 13.42 -1.66 -16.12
N ALA A 144 13.68 -2.89 -15.69
CA ALA A 144 13.05 -4.10 -16.23
C ALA A 144 11.63 -4.36 -15.68
N HIS A 145 11.35 -3.95 -14.45
CA HIS A 145 10.11 -4.26 -13.77
C HIS A 145 8.95 -3.39 -14.29
N LYS A 146 7.87 -4.05 -14.73
CA LYS A 146 6.78 -3.40 -15.46
C LYS A 146 5.78 -2.64 -14.58
N SER A 147 5.43 -3.19 -13.41
CA SER A 147 4.29 -2.70 -12.61
C SER A 147 4.62 -2.05 -11.27
N ILE A 148 5.79 -2.27 -10.67
CA ILE A 148 6.06 -1.85 -9.28
C ILE A 148 5.86 -0.35 -9.04
N ARG A 149 6.19 0.51 -10.02
CA ARG A 149 6.00 1.97 -9.93
C ARG A 149 4.52 2.37 -9.89
N ASP A 150 3.65 1.56 -10.46
CA ASP A 150 2.23 1.85 -10.58
C ASP A 150 1.44 1.35 -9.37
N MET A 151 2.04 0.54 -8.49
CA MET A 151 1.37 -0.03 -7.31
C MET A 151 0.91 1.03 -6.29
N SER A 152 1.49 2.23 -6.31
CA SER A 152 1.06 3.37 -5.47
C SER A 152 0.15 4.36 -6.20
N LYS A 153 -0.11 4.14 -7.49
CA LYS A 153 -1.01 5.01 -8.26
C LYS A 153 -2.46 4.60 -7.98
N PRO A 154 -3.36 5.57 -7.73
CA PRO A 154 -4.79 5.28 -7.69
C PRO A 154 -5.22 4.62 -9.01
N ALA A 155 -6.15 3.67 -8.95
CA ALA A 155 -6.63 2.97 -10.14
C ALA A 155 -7.26 3.92 -11.21
N SER A 156 -7.71 5.12 -10.81
CA SER A 156 -8.14 6.19 -11.73
C SER A 156 -7.05 6.61 -12.72
N ASP A 157 -5.78 6.60 -12.29
CA ASP A 157 -4.66 7.13 -13.05
C ASP A 157 -4.05 6.08 -14.00
N THR A 158 -4.29 4.79 -13.72
CA THR A 158 -3.84 3.66 -14.54
C THR A 158 -4.73 3.49 -15.78
N ALA A 159 -6.03 3.77 -15.64
CA ALA A 159 -7.00 3.71 -16.74
C ALA A 159 -6.76 4.80 -17.82
N GLU A 160 -6.29 5.99 -17.43
CA GLU A 160 -5.92 7.05 -18.37
C GLU A 160 -4.61 6.74 -19.11
N ARG A 161 -3.63 6.12 -18.44
CA ARG A 161 -2.35 5.74 -19.06
C ARG A 161 -2.51 4.63 -20.11
N ASN A 162 -3.42 3.69 -19.88
CA ASN A 162 -3.74 2.63 -20.85
C ASN A 162 -4.52 3.12 -22.08
N LYS A 163 -5.01 4.37 -22.09
CA LYS A 163 -5.54 5.02 -23.31
C LYS A 163 -4.46 5.75 -24.13
N ALA A 164 -3.27 5.96 -23.57
CA ALA A 164 -2.22 6.79 -24.17
C ALA A 164 -1.13 6.00 -24.92
N THR A 165 -1.21 4.66 -24.95
CA THR A 165 -0.29 3.82 -25.75
C THR A 165 -1.05 3.30 -26.97
N PRO A 166 -0.80 3.82 -28.19
CA PRO A 166 -1.35 3.23 -29.40
C PRO A 166 -0.70 1.85 -29.67
N PRO A 167 -1.35 0.97 -30.45
CA PRO A 167 -0.85 -0.37 -30.77
C PRO A 167 0.49 -0.36 -31.52
#